data_AF-A0A1U9ZBW6-F1
#
_entry.id   AF-A0A1U9ZBW6-F1
#
_cell.length_a   1.000
_cell.length_b   1.000
_cell.length_c   1.000
_cell.angle_alpha   90.00
_cell.angle_beta   90.00
_cell.angle_gamma   90.00
#
_symmetry.space_group_name_H-M   'P 1'
#
loop_
_entity.id
_entity.type
_entity.pdbx_description
1 polymer ?
#
loop_
_entity_poly.entity_id
_entity_poly.type
_entity_poly.pdbx_seq_one_letter_code
_entity_poly.pdbx_strand_id
1 'polypeptide(L)'
;ASTSKAINSAILLEQVPYNKLNKKVHINKDDIVAYSPILEKYVGKDITLKELIEASMTYSDNTANNKIIKEIGGIKKIKKRLKKMGDKVTNPVRYEIELNY
;
A
#
# COMPACT_ATOMS: atom_id res chain seq x y z
N ALA A 1 -11.56 2.37 5.41
CA ALA A 1 -11.43 3.67 4.73
C ALA A 1 -9.98 4.13 4.66
N SER A 2 -9.73 5.17 3.86
CA SER A 2 -8.41 5.59 3.37
C SER A 2 -7.43 6.13 4.40
N THR A 3 -7.82 6.43 5.64
CA THR A 3 -6.88 6.86 6.69
C THR A 3 -5.80 5.79 6.99
N SER A 4 -6.10 4.52 6.75
CA SER A 4 -5.14 3.41 6.86
C SER A 4 -3.95 3.51 5.90
N LYS A 5 -4.07 4.27 4.79
CA LYS A 5 -2.99 4.49 3.82
C LYS A 5 -1.76 5.14 4.45
N ALA A 6 -1.95 6.04 5.41
CA ALA A 6 -0.86 6.66 6.18
C ALA A 6 -0.08 5.62 6.99
N ILE A 7 -0.80 4.73 7.69
CA ILE A 7 -0.19 3.67 8.52
C ILE A 7 0.55 2.65 7.63
N ASN A 8 -0.07 2.20 6.55
CA ASN A 8 0.55 1.24 5.64
C ASN A 8 1.83 1.82 5.02
N SER A 9 1.79 3.07 4.57
CA SER A 9 2.96 3.76 4.01
C SER A 9 4.09 3.90 5.04
N ALA A 10 3.76 4.25 6.30
CA ALA A 10 4.75 4.32 7.37
C ALA A 10 5.39 2.96 7.67
N ILE A 11 4.60 1.88 7.73
CA ILE A 11 5.11 0.52 7.98
C ILE A 11 6.06 0.07 6.85
N LEU A 12 5.80 0.45 5.60
CA LEU A 12 6.73 0.18 4.50
C LEU A 12 8.04 0.98 4.66
N LEU A 13 7.95 2.25 5.04
CA LEU A 13 9.10 3.12 5.28
C LEU A 13 10.00 2.63 6.44
N GLU A 14 9.43 1.96 7.45
CA GLU A 14 10.23 1.32 8.52
C GLU A 14 11.10 0.15 8.00
N GLN A 15 10.73 -0.48 6.89
CA GLN A 15 11.40 -1.66 6.34
C GLN A 15 12.37 -1.32 5.21
N VAL A 16 12.19 -0.16 4.57
CA VAL A 16 12.94 0.23 3.37
C VAL A 16 13.65 1.56 3.65
N PRO A 17 14.99 1.59 3.71
CA PRO A 17 15.71 2.83 3.89
C PRO A 17 15.49 3.75 2.67
N TYR A 18 15.56 5.06 2.89
CA TYR A 18 15.21 6.07 1.89
C TYR A 18 15.91 5.87 0.53
N ASN A 19 17.21 5.54 0.56
CA ASN A 19 18.01 5.28 -0.65
C ASN A 19 17.60 4.03 -1.45
N LYS A 20 16.70 3.19 -0.91
CA LYS A 20 16.15 2.00 -1.57
C LYS A 20 14.69 2.16 -2.01
N LEU A 21 14.08 3.33 -1.81
CA LEU A 21 12.70 3.59 -2.29
C LEU A 21 12.58 3.68 -3.81
N ASN A 22 13.71 3.69 -4.53
CA ASN A 22 13.78 3.55 -5.98
C ASN A 22 13.59 2.10 -6.47
N LYS A 23 13.46 1.12 -5.57
CA LYS A 23 13.07 -0.26 -5.94
C LYS A 23 11.79 -0.21 -6.77
N LYS A 24 11.81 -0.90 -7.91
CA LYS A 24 10.69 -0.99 -8.83
C LYS A 24 9.81 -2.19 -8.54
N VAL A 25 8.51 -2.04 -8.79
CA VAL A 25 7.52 -3.12 -8.80
C VAL A 25 6.69 -3.03 -10.07
N HIS A 26 6.36 -4.19 -10.63
CA HIS A 26 5.56 -4.28 -11.86
C HIS A 26 4.06 -4.18 -11.55
N ILE A 27 3.33 -3.44 -12.38
CA ILE A 27 1.86 -3.29 -12.27
C ILE A 27 1.19 -4.09 -13.37
N ASN A 28 0.47 -5.14 -12.99
CA ASN A 28 -0.35 -5.92 -13.93
C ASN A 28 -1.76 -5.32 -14.03
N LYS A 29 -2.46 -5.66 -15.11
CA LYS A 29 -3.88 -5.29 -15.28
C LYS A 29 -4.74 -5.79 -14.11
N ASP A 30 -4.47 -7.00 -13.62
CA ASP A 30 -5.22 -7.64 -12.53
C ASP A 30 -4.92 -7.04 -11.14
N ASP A 31 -3.93 -6.15 -11.03
CA ASP A 31 -3.70 -5.40 -9.79
C ASP A 31 -4.67 -4.21 -9.65
N ILE A 32 -5.27 -3.74 -10.75
CA ILE A 32 -6.08 -2.51 -10.77
C ILE A 32 -7.43 -2.73 -10.08
N VAL A 33 -7.68 -1.93 -9.05
CA VAL A 33 -8.98 -1.86 -8.35
C VAL A 33 -9.64 -0.50 -8.57
N ALA A 34 -10.95 -0.40 -8.24
CA ALA A 34 -11.70 0.85 -8.43
C ALA A 34 -11.03 2.03 -7.69
N TYR A 35 -11.10 3.21 -8.31
CA TYR A 35 -10.43 4.44 -7.87
C TYR A 35 -8.90 4.29 -7.77
N SER A 36 -8.26 4.19 -8.93
CA SER A 36 -6.79 4.13 -9.07
C SER A 36 -6.27 5.14 -10.10
N PRO A 37 -6.50 6.46 -9.89
CA PRO A 37 -6.30 7.51 -10.89
C PRO A 37 -4.84 7.70 -11.34
N ILE A 38 -3.88 7.19 -10.56
CA ILE A 38 -2.47 7.17 -10.91
C ILE A 38 -2.12 5.80 -11.48
N LEU A 39 -2.43 4.72 -10.76
CA LEU A 39 -1.93 3.39 -11.06
C LEU A 39 -2.56 2.75 -12.31
N GLU A 40 -3.76 3.17 -12.73
CA GLU A 40 -4.35 2.72 -14.00
C GLU A 40 -3.48 3.07 -15.22
N LYS A 41 -2.64 4.12 -15.12
CA LYS A 41 -1.72 4.58 -16.19
C LYS A 41 -0.41 3.79 -16.24
N TYR A 42 -0.19 2.93 -15.24
CA TYR A 42 1.02 2.11 -15.07
C TYR A 42 0.83 0.64 -15.44
N VAL A 43 -0.34 0.23 -15.95
CA VAL A 43 -0.54 -1.16 -16.41
C VAL A 43 0.52 -1.56 -17.43
N GLY A 44 1.20 -2.67 -17.17
CA GLY A 44 2.30 -3.19 -17.98
C GLY A 44 3.63 -2.45 -17.80
N LYS A 45 3.74 -1.58 -16.78
CA LYS A 45 4.94 -0.79 -16.47
C LYS A 45 5.40 -1.03 -15.04
N ASP A 46 6.64 -0.64 -14.80
CA ASP A 46 7.21 -0.58 -13.47
C ASP A 46 6.98 0.79 -12.83
N ILE A 47 6.79 0.80 -11.51
CA ILE A 47 6.70 2.01 -10.69
C ILE A 47 7.57 1.83 -9.43
N THR A 48 8.14 2.90 -8.90
CA THR A 48 8.97 2.83 -7.70
C THR A 48 8.13 2.76 -6.41
N LEU A 49 8.72 2.26 -5.33
CA LEU A 49 8.07 2.30 -4.01
C LEU A 49 7.77 3.74 -3.56
N LYS A 50 8.65 4.70 -3.89
CA LYS A 50 8.44 6.12 -3.62
C LYS A 50 7.15 6.63 -4.29
N GLU A 51 6.97 6.34 -5.58
CA GLU A 51 5.81 6.77 -6.36
C GLU A 51 4.52 6.06 -5.91
N LEU A 52 4.60 4.81 -5.44
CA LEU A 52 3.44 4.14 -4.82
C LEU A 52 2.98 4.88 -3.56
N ILE A 53 3.91 5.24 -2.68
CA ILE A 53 3.59 5.98 -1.45
C ILE A 53 2.97 7.33 -1.81
N GLU A 54 3.55 8.04 -2.78
CA GLU A 54 3.02 9.32 -3.26
C GLU A 54 1.60 9.18 -3.85
N ALA A 55 1.37 8.20 -4.71
CA ALA A 55 0.05 7.93 -5.29
C ALA A 55 -1.00 7.60 -4.20
N SER A 56 -0.62 6.76 -3.23
CA SER A 56 -1.49 6.39 -2.13
C SER A 56 -1.81 7.56 -1.21
N MET A 57 -0.85 8.44 -0.92
CA MET A 57 -1.03 9.53 0.05
C MET A 57 -1.67 10.78 -0.57
N THR A 58 -1.24 11.18 -1.77
CA THR A 58 -1.67 12.42 -2.41
C THR A 58 -2.99 12.24 -3.17
N TYR A 59 -3.21 11.07 -3.76
CA TYR A 59 -4.37 10.78 -4.61
C TYR A 59 -5.30 9.72 -4.03
N SER A 60 -4.99 9.17 -2.84
CA SER A 60 -5.77 8.10 -2.22
C SER A 60 -5.94 6.88 -3.15
N ASP A 61 -4.95 6.63 -4.02
CA ASP A 61 -5.02 5.57 -5.02
C ASP A 61 -5.10 4.17 -4.36
N ASN A 62 -6.13 3.41 -4.70
CA ASN A 62 -6.43 2.14 -4.05
C ASN A 62 -5.49 1.02 -4.48
N THR A 63 -5.12 0.98 -5.76
CA THR A 63 -4.12 0.01 -6.25
C THR A 63 -2.77 0.26 -5.61
N ALA A 64 -2.38 1.53 -5.45
CA ALA A 64 -1.15 1.91 -4.78
C ALA A 64 -1.11 1.35 -3.34
N ASN A 65 -2.18 1.56 -2.58
CA ASN A 65 -2.30 1.03 -1.22
C ASN A 65 -2.21 -0.51 -1.19
N ASN A 66 -2.90 -1.20 -2.11
CA ASN A 66 -2.84 -2.66 -2.19
C ASN A 66 -1.42 -3.17 -2.50
N LYS A 67 -0.69 -2.50 -3.40
CA LYS A 67 0.72 -2.83 -3.69
C LYS A 67 1.63 -2.57 -2.49
N ILE A 68 1.46 -1.46 -1.76
CA ILE A 68 2.19 -1.19 -0.50
C ILE A 68 1.95 -2.31 0.51
N ILE A 69 0.69 -2.74 0.70
CA ILE A 69 0.36 -3.86 1.60
C ILE A 69 1.06 -5.15 1.14
N LYS A 70 1.09 -5.45 -0.16
CA LYS A 70 1.81 -6.62 -0.71
C LYS A 70 3.31 -6.55 -0.42
N GLU A 71 3.95 -5.40 -0.62
CA GLU A 71 5.39 -5.20 -0.35
C GLU A 71 5.74 -5.34 1.15
N ILE A 72 4.84 -5.00 2.06
CA ILE A 72 4.98 -5.26 3.51
C ILE A 72 4.90 -6.78 3.83
N GLY A 73 4.39 -7.58 2.90
CA GLY A 73 4.12 -9.02 3.07
C GLY A 73 2.68 -9.32 3.48
N GLY A 74 1.74 -8.43 3.17
CA GLY A 74 0.30 -8.63 3.30
C GLY A 74 -0.30 -8.20 4.64
N ILE A 75 -1.64 -8.25 4.72
CA ILE A 75 -2.44 -7.83 5.89
C ILE A 75 -1.97 -8.47 7.21
N LYS A 76 -1.56 -9.75 7.18
CA LYS A 76 -1.06 -10.45 8.38
C LYS A 76 0.18 -9.77 8.97
N LYS A 77 1.07 -9.24 8.13
CA LYS A 77 2.29 -8.53 8.58
C LYS A 77 1.95 -7.16 9.18
N ILE A 78 1.00 -6.44 8.58
CA ILE A 78 0.48 -5.18 9.14
C ILE A 78 -0.13 -5.42 10.52
N LYS A 79 -1.05 -6.39 10.64
CA LYS A 79 -1.66 -6.74 11.94
C LYS A 79 -0.63 -7.16 12.98
N LYS A 80 0.41 -7.90 12.58
CA LYS A 80 1.53 -8.24 13.48
C LYS A 80 2.33 -7.01 13.90
N ARG A 81 2.56 -6.05 12.99
CA ARG A 81 3.30 -4.83 13.29
C ARG A 81 2.53 -3.92 14.26
N LEU A 82 1.24 -3.72 14.04
CA LEU A 82 0.34 -2.96 14.94
C LEU A 82 0.37 -3.53 16.36
N LYS A 83 0.22 -4.86 16.50
CA LYS A 83 0.34 -5.53 17.81
C LYS A 83 1.68 -5.30 18.49
N LYS A 84 2.78 -5.28 17.73
CA LYS A 84 4.12 -4.95 18.25
C LYS A 84 4.27 -3.49 18.70
N MET A 85 3.46 -2.57 18.17
CA MET A 85 3.39 -1.17 18.62
C MET A 85 2.51 -0.98 19.86
N GLY A 86 1.88 -2.06 20.34
CA GLY A 86 0.90 -2.00 21.43
C GLY A 86 -0.54 -1.78 20.98
N ASP A 87 -0.79 -1.59 19.68
CA ASP A 87 -2.15 -1.48 19.14
C ASP A 87 -2.80 -2.88 19.04
N LYS A 88 -3.79 -3.11 19.89
CA LYS A 88 -4.58 -4.35 19.94
C LYS A 88 -6.00 -4.18 19.41
N VAL A 89 -6.36 -2.99 18.94
CA VAL A 89 -7.73 -2.62 18.54
C VAL A 89 -7.86 -2.58 17.02
N THR A 90 -6.90 -1.95 16.33
CA THR A 90 -6.95 -1.84 14.86
C THR A 90 -6.90 -3.24 14.22
N ASN A 91 -7.91 -3.55 13.40
CA ASN A 91 -8.12 -4.89 12.86
C ASN A 91 -8.22 -4.87 11.32
N PRO A 92 -7.08 -4.76 10.60
CA PRO A 92 -7.09 -4.88 9.15
C PRO A 92 -7.36 -6.34 8.75
N VAL A 93 -8.32 -6.54 7.84
CA VAL A 93 -8.75 -7.88 7.38
C VAL A 93 -8.76 -7.98 5.85
N ARG A 94 -9.22 -6.94 5.16
CA ARG A 94 -9.45 -6.91 3.71
C ARG A 94 -8.53 -5.90 3.01
N TYR A 95 -8.39 -6.07 1.69
CA TYR A 95 -7.74 -5.11 0.80
C TYR A 95 -8.74 -4.06 0.29
N GLU A 96 -8.25 -3.03 -0.40
CA GLU A 96 -9.13 -2.16 -1.18
C GLU A 96 -9.76 -2.96 -2.34
N ILE A 97 -11.02 -2.76 -2.72
CA ILE A 97 -11.96 -1.78 -2.13
C ILE A 97 -12.84 -2.39 -1.04
N GLU A 98 -12.81 -3.71 -0.85
CA GLU A 98 -13.71 -4.42 0.06
C GLU A 98 -13.62 -3.92 1.50
N LEU A 99 -12.48 -3.36 1.93
CA LEU A 99 -12.34 -2.76 3.25
C LEU A 99 -13.26 -1.57 3.52
N ASN A 100 -13.89 -0.98 2.48
CA ASN A 100 -14.79 0.17 2.57
C ASN A 100 -16.28 -0.21 2.69
N TYR A 101 -16.61 -1.50 2.64
CA TYR A 101 -17.97 -2.04 2.78
C TYR A 101 -18.10 -2.86 4.05
#